data_AF-A0A8B6EJ52-F1
#
_entry.id   AF-A0A8B6EJ52-F1
#
_cell.length_a   1.000
_cell.length_b   1.000
_cell.length_c   1.000
_cell.angle_alpha   90.00
_cell.angle_beta   90.00
_cell.angle_gamma   90.00
#
_symmetry.space_group_name_H-M   'P 1'
#
loop_
_entity.id
_entity.type
_entity.pdbx_description
1 polymer ?
#
loop_
_entity_poly.entity_id
_entity_poly.type
_entity_poly.pdbx_seq_one_letter_code
_entity_poly.pdbx_strand_id
1 'polypeptide(L)'
;MASTISIPRRLPLLVVADNVLLPGSSMRIPVRNMKNMNMVKSRLMSRSTLSSTIIGVIPQESKDDQEDDMSSLHSIGTAAVVVQVTGTNWPRPSYTLLVTGLCRFKMETLLQESPYLVASVTQLDKLSEDFDEFTKKHGGDLDNLADNFREQAGKLVDMLDISIPVVAKLKKMLENLPSQHLPDICAAIVKASYAEKIQVLDAVDLNERFKKALPLLMRQIEGLTLLQKARKDRVGVEIVARKKGDPFGRPGNMKRALNKISTDFDDDDDADSDEINDLEQKIKSAHMPEHALKAVMKEIKRLKKMPQQMPEHAMIRNYVELMSELPWSKSSKDILDIEQARRDLDVDHYGLEKLKKRVLEYFAIRQLKNSLKGPILCFVGPPGVGKTSIGRSIAQTLGREFHR
;
A
#
# COMPACT_ATOMS: atom_id res chain seq x y z
N MET A 1 -14.69 -17.55 22.14
CA MET A 1 -14.28 -18.79 21.45
C MET A 1 -12.76 -18.85 21.42
N ALA A 2 -12.13 -19.29 22.52
CA ALA A 2 -10.70 -19.57 22.53
C ALA A 2 -10.54 -21.06 22.29
N SER A 3 -10.66 -21.50 21.04
CA SER A 3 -10.20 -22.83 20.66
C SER A 3 -8.69 -22.81 20.80
N THR A 4 -8.13 -23.68 21.63
CA THR A 4 -6.68 -23.89 21.77
C THR A 4 -6.09 -24.18 20.39
N ILE A 5 -5.41 -23.18 19.82
CA ILE A 5 -4.81 -23.32 18.49
C ILE A 5 -3.57 -24.18 18.66
N SER A 6 -3.65 -25.43 18.24
CA SER A 6 -2.50 -26.33 18.14
C SER A 6 -1.84 -26.18 16.78
N ILE A 7 -0.58 -25.75 16.78
CA ILE A 7 0.22 -25.66 15.54
C ILE A 7 0.86 -27.02 15.21
N PRO A 8 1.01 -27.37 13.93
CA PRO A 8 1.72 -28.58 13.54
C PRO A 8 3.21 -28.45 13.88
N ARG A 9 3.85 -29.56 14.29
CA ARG A 9 5.29 -29.61 14.62
C ARG A 9 6.22 -29.24 13.45
N ARG A 10 5.74 -29.34 12.21
CA ARG A 10 6.51 -28.99 11.01
C ARG A 10 5.82 -27.83 10.30
N LEU A 11 6.50 -26.70 10.20
CA LEU A 11 5.98 -25.51 9.52
C LEU A 11 6.86 -25.11 8.34
N PRO A 12 6.24 -24.80 7.17
CA PRO A 12 6.94 -24.08 6.13
C PRO A 12 7.20 -22.65 6.59
N LEU A 13 8.44 -22.19 6.42
CA LEU A 13 8.88 -20.89 6.91
C LEU A 13 8.83 -19.83 5.82
N LEU A 14 8.31 -18.67 6.19
CA LEU A 14 8.33 -17.43 5.41
C LEU A 14 9.28 -16.48 6.11
N VAL A 15 10.41 -16.18 5.46
CA VAL A 15 11.43 -15.28 6.01
C VAL A 15 11.09 -13.85 5.64
N VAL A 16 11.11 -12.94 6.61
CA VAL A 16 10.73 -11.54 6.42
C VAL A 16 11.85 -10.62 6.87
N ALA A 17 12.36 -9.80 5.95
CA ALA A 17 13.37 -8.80 6.25
C ALA A 17 12.75 -7.58 6.96
N ASP A 18 13.39 -7.15 8.04
CA ASP A 18 13.13 -5.91 8.79
C ASP A 18 11.68 -5.70 9.25
N ASN A 19 10.90 -6.77 9.33
CA ASN A 19 9.53 -6.73 9.82
C ASN A 19 9.24 -7.92 10.72
N VAL A 20 8.42 -7.67 11.74
CA VAL A 20 8.06 -8.64 12.77
C VAL A 20 6.54 -8.78 12.80
N LEU A 21 6.07 -10.02 12.66
CA LEU A 21 4.66 -10.35 12.87
C LEU A 21 4.45 -10.74 14.33
N LEU A 22 3.54 -10.06 15.03
CA LEU A 22 3.16 -10.40 16.40
C LEU A 22 1.85 -11.20 16.43
N PRO A 23 1.63 -12.09 17.41
CA PRO A 23 0.37 -12.82 17.55
C PRO A 23 -0.86 -11.90 17.64
N GLY A 24 -1.98 -12.32 17.04
CA GLY A 24 -3.22 -11.54 16.97
C GLY A 24 -3.20 -10.38 15.96
N SER A 25 -2.03 -9.96 15.49
CA SER A 25 -1.90 -8.91 14.48
C SER A 25 -1.96 -9.46 13.04
N SER A 26 -2.28 -8.60 12.08
CA SER A 26 -2.27 -8.94 10.65
C SER A 26 -1.32 -8.03 9.89
N MET A 27 -0.56 -8.61 8.96
CA MET A 27 0.46 -7.89 8.18
C MET A 27 0.39 -8.29 6.70
N ARG A 28 0.68 -7.33 5.82
CA ARG A 28 0.88 -7.58 4.39
C ARG A 28 2.37 -7.76 4.12
N ILE A 29 2.75 -8.92 3.62
CA ILE A 29 4.15 -9.27 3.36
C ILE A 29 4.35 -9.37 1.84
N PRO A 30 5.12 -8.46 1.23
CA PRO A 30 5.52 -8.59 -0.16
C PRO A 30 6.55 -9.72 -0.29
N VAL A 31 6.25 -10.71 -1.11
CA VAL A 31 7.10 -11.88 -1.36
C VAL A 31 7.99 -11.60 -2.57
N ARG A 32 9.24 -11.25 -2.30
CA ARG A 32 10.27 -11.00 -3.33
C ARG A 32 11.31 -12.11 -3.42
N ASN A 33 11.67 -12.72 -2.29
CA ASN A 33 12.68 -13.79 -2.25
C ASN A 33 12.18 -15.05 -2.98
N MET A 34 13.06 -15.66 -3.79
CA MET A 34 12.78 -16.89 -4.54
C MET A 34 12.39 -18.07 -3.63
N LYS A 35 13.01 -18.21 -2.44
CA LYS A 35 12.64 -19.26 -1.47
C LYS A 35 11.18 -19.10 -1.01
N ASN A 36 10.79 -17.88 -0.65
CA ASN A 36 9.41 -17.55 -0.26
C ASN A 36 8.43 -17.70 -1.45
N MET A 37 8.85 -17.32 -2.66
CA MET A 37 8.05 -17.46 -3.88
C MET A 37 7.71 -18.92 -4.17
N ASN A 38 8.68 -19.82 -4.02
CA ASN A 38 8.49 -21.26 -4.19
C ASN A 38 7.55 -21.84 -3.13
N MET A 39 7.65 -21.37 -1.89
CA MET A 39 6.75 -21.74 -0.79
C MET A 39 5.29 -21.37 -1.12
N VAL A 40 5.05 -20.14 -1.59
CA VAL A 40 3.71 -19.67 -2.01
C VAL A 40 3.16 -20.53 -3.15
N LYS A 41 3.95 -20.76 -4.21
CA LYS A 41 3.52 -21.56 -5.37
C LYS A 41 3.21 -23.01 -4.98
N SER A 42 4.08 -23.63 -4.18
CA SER A 42 3.95 -25.04 -3.78
C SER A 42 2.80 -25.27 -2.79
N ARG A 43 2.63 -24.39 -1.80
CA ARG A 43 1.70 -24.64 -0.68
C ARG A 43 0.37 -23.92 -0.81
N LEU A 44 0.36 -22.69 -1.33
CA LEU A 44 -0.83 -21.84 -1.34
C LEU A 44 -1.59 -21.92 -2.67
N MET A 45 -0.88 -22.07 -3.80
CA MET A 45 -1.49 -22.11 -5.13
C MET A 45 -1.83 -23.54 -5.61
N SER A 46 -1.20 -24.57 -5.07
CA SER A 46 -1.43 -25.96 -5.48
C SER A 46 -2.67 -26.61 -4.85
N ARG A 47 -3.26 -26.01 -3.81
CA ARG A 47 -4.39 -26.59 -3.08
C ARG A 47 -5.70 -25.89 -3.48
N SER A 48 -6.71 -26.67 -3.80
CA SER A 48 -8.04 -26.22 -4.24
C SER A 48 -8.83 -25.45 -3.16
N THR A 49 -8.36 -25.42 -1.92
CA THR A 49 -8.97 -24.67 -0.82
C THR A 49 -7.89 -23.91 -0.04
N LEU A 50 -8.06 -22.60 0.10
CA LEU A 50 -7.31 -21.72 1.02
C LEU A 50 -7.61 -22.02 2.50
N SER A 51 -8.24 -23.17 2.81
CA SER A 51 -8.56 -23.58 4.17
C SER A 51 -7.26 -23.76 4.96
N SER A 52 -6.97 -22.77 5.80
CA SER A 52 -6.08 -22.84 6.97
C SER A 52 -4.67 -23.38 6.74
N THR A 53 -3.96 -22.91 5.71
CA THR A 53 -2.50 -23.16 5.66
C THR A 53 -1.82 -22.30 6.73
N ILE A 54 -1.39 -22.97 7.81
CA ILE A 54 -0.54 -22.37 8.84
C ILE A 54 0.89 -22.38 8.31
N ILE A 55 1.54 -21.22 8.43
CA ILE A 55 2.93 -20.99 8.03
C ILE A 55 3.69 -20.41 9.22
N GLY A 56 5.01 -20.61 9.28
CA GLY A 56 5.85 -19.95 10.27
C GLY A 56 6.45 -18.68 9.68
N VAL A 57 6.23 -17.52 10.31
CA VAL A 57 6.85 -16.26 9.90
C VAL A 57 8.05 -16.01 10.79
N ILE A 58 9.26 -15.97 10.20
CA ILE A 58 10.50 -15.72 10.93
C ILE A 58 11.09 -14.38 10.47
N PRO A 59 11.37 -13.47 11.41
CA PRO A 59 12.06 -12.24 11.08
C PRO A 59 13.55 -12.51 10.82
N GLN A 60 14.11 -11.78 9.87
CA GLN A 60 15.54 -11.76 9.55
C GLN A 60 15.99 -10.31 9.56
N GLU A 61 17.10 -10.04 10.24
CA GLU A 61 17.74 -8.74 10.20
C GLU A 61 18.51 -8.62 8.88
N SER A 62 18.24 -7.58 8.09
CA SER A 62 19.05 -7.31 6.91
C SER A 62 20.44 -6.82 7.37
N LYS A 63 21.48 -7.58 7.03
CA LYS A 63 22.86 -7.07 7.07
C LYS A 63 23.19 -6.58 5.67
N ASP A 64 23.88 -5.44 5.57
CA ASP A 64 24.28 -4.82 4.30
C ASP A 64 25.25 -5.69 3.46
N ASP A 65 25.73 -6.82 3.99
CA ASP A 65 26.67 -7.72 3.33
C ASP A 65 25.97 -8.84 2.54
N GLN A 66 26.47 -9.07 1.33
CA GLN A 66 25.82 -9.76 0.19
C GLN A 66 25.62 -11.29 0.31
N GLU A 67 25.54 -11.88 1.49
CA GLU A 67 25.27 -13.32 1.61
C GLU A 67 24.12 -13.59 2.58
N ASP A 68 23.06 -14.22 2.04
CA ASP A 68 21.91 -14.80 2.75
C ASP A 68 22.40 -15.94 3.65
N ASP A 69 23.20 -15.60 4.65
CA ASP A 69 23.80 -16.55 5.55
C ASP A 69 22.71 -17.00 6.52
N MET A 70 22.36 -18.29 6.42
CA MET A 70 21.29 -18.94 7.18
C MET A 70 21.51 -18.86 8.71
N SER A 71 22.70 -18.44 9.14
CA SER A 71 23.10 -18.08 10.51
C SER A 71 22.41 -16.82 11.06
N SER A 72 21.70 -16.05 10.23
CA SER A 72 21.01 -14.80 10.60
C SER A 72 19.53 -14.95 10.94
N LEU A 73 18.95 -16.16 10.88
CA LEU A 73 17.54 -16.38 11.19
C LEU A 73 17.29 -16.25 12.69
N HIS A 74 16.24 -15.51 13.03
CA HIS A 74 15.83 -15.35 14.42
C HIS A 74 15.26 -16.66 14.98
N SER A 75 15.56 -16.96 16.25
CA SER A 75 15.20 -18.24 16.88
C SER A 75 13.69 -18.38 17.19
N ILE A 76 13.01 -17.26 17.43
CA ILE A 76 11.58 -17.20 17.72
C ILE A 76 10.85 -16.58 16.52
N GLY A 77 9.74 -17.19 16.13
CA GLY A 77 8.87 -16.71 15.07
C GLY A 77 7.40 -16.74 15.47
N THR A 78 6.54 -16.30 14.56
CA THR A 78 5.08 -16.30 14.76
C THR A 78 4.42 -17.21 13.76
N ALA A 79 3.69 -18.21 14.25
CA ALA A 79 2.84 -19.04 13.41
C ALA A 79 1.67 -18.19 12.92
N ALA A 80 1.36 -18.26 11.64
CA ALA A 80 0.38 -17.38 11.01
C ALA A 80 -0.50 -18.15 10.03
N VAL A 81 -1.75 -17.71 9.90
CA VAL A 81 -2.64 -18.18 8.84
C VAL A 81 -2.56 -17.21 7.68
N VAL A 82 -2.43 -17.74 6.47
CA VAL A 82 -2.57 -16.95 5.25
C VAL A 82 -4.04 -16.69 4.98
N VAL A 83 -4.45 -15.42 5.06
CA VAL A 83 -5.83 -14.98 4.84
C VAL A 83 -6.08 -14.73 3.36
N GLN A 84 -5.13 -14.09 2.69
CA GLN A 84 -5.27 -13.72 1.28
C GLN A 84 -3.92 -13.72 0.58
N VAL A 85 -3.89 -14.18 -0.67
CA VAL A 85 -2.76 -14.05 -1.57
C VAL A 85 -3.20 -13.14 -2.71
N THR A 86 -2.50 -12.03 -2.91
CA THR A 86 -2.69 -11.14 -4.06
C THR A 86 -1.42 -11.11 -4.88
N GLY A 87 -1.52 -11.03 -6.21
CA GLY A 87 -0.34 -10.91 -7.05
C GLY A 87 -0.61 -11.25 -8.51
N THR A 88 0.36 -10.92 -9.34
CA THR A 88 0.33 -11.18 -10.78
C THR A 88 1.56 -11.98 -11.17
N ASN A 89 1.38 -12.94 -12.09
CA ASN A 89 2.48 -13.75 -12.61
C ASN A 89 3.25 -13.05 -13.76
N TRP A 90 2.86 -11.82 -14.12
CA TRP A 90 3.36 -11.09 -15.29
C TRP A 90 3.53 -9.60 -14.95
N PRO A 91 4.61 -8.91 -15.37
CA PRO A 91 5.81 -9.37 -16.11
C PRO A 91 6.91 -10.03 -15.26
N ARG A 92 6.84 -9.90 -13.92
CA ARG A 92 7.62 -10.70 -12.95
C ARG A 92 6.65 -11.19 -11.86
N PRO A 93 6.78 -12.43 -11.37
CA PRO A 93 5.92 -12.92 -10.31
C PRO A 93 6.14 -12.07 -9.05
N SER A 94 5.09 -11.39 -8.61
CA SER A 94 5.09 -10.61 -7.38
C SER A 94 3.83 -10.96 -6.62
N TYR A 95 3.98 -11.56 -5.45
CA TYR A 95 2.87 -11.85 -4.55
C TYR A 95 2.97 -10.97 -3.30
N THR A 96 1.82 -10.59 -2.77
CA THR A 96 1.66 -10.01 -1.45
C THR A 96 0.75 -10.92 -0.66
N LEU A 97 1.23 -11.38 0.49
CA LEU A 97 0.46 -12.22 1.41
C LEU A 97 -0.15 -11.35 2.49
N LEU A 98 -1.44 -11.48 2.73
CA LEU A 98 -2.07 -11.02 3.97
C LEU A 98 -2.05 -12.19 4.95
N VAL A 99 -1.30 -12.03 6.04
CA VAL A 99 -1.15 -13.06 7.08
C VAL A 99 -1.65 -12.55 8.41
N THR A 100 -2.21 -13.44 9.23
CA THR A 100 -2.64 -13.14 10.60
C THR A 100 -1.89 -14.05 11.58
N GLY A 101 -1.20 -13.46 12.54
CA GLY A 101 -0.45 -14.18 13.56
C GLY A 101 -1.36 -14.90 14.55
N LEU A 102 -1.03 -16.14 14.87
CA LEU A 102 -1.75 -16.99 15.81
C LEU A 102 -1.03 -17.06 17.16
N CYS A 103 0.21 -17.54 17.17
CA CYS A 103 1.00 -17.77 18.37
C CYS A 103 2.51 -17.77 18.06
N ARG A 104 3.33 -17.60 19.09
CA ARG A 104 4.79 -17.74 19.02
C ARG A 104 5.20 -19.20 18.93
N PHE A 105 6.28 -19.44 18.21
CA PHE A 105 6.99 -20.71 18.21
C PHE A 105 8.49 -20.47 18.29
N LYS A 106 9.20 -21.44 18.86
CA LYS A 106 10.66 -21.54 18.77
C LYS A 106 11.02 -22.50 17.65
N MET A 107 11.94 -22.08 16.78
CA MET A 107 12.52 -22.96 15.77
C MET A 107 13.55 -23.88 16.46
N GLU A 108 13.38 -25.19 16.30
CA GLU A 108 14.31 -26.19 16.87
C GLU A 108 15.37 -26.59 15.86
N THR A 109 14.93 -27.11 14.71
CA THR A 109 15.81 -27.65 13.67
C THR A 109 15.25 -27.36 12.29
N LEU A 110 16.10 -26.93 11.36
CA LEU A 110 15.73 -26.80 9.96
C LEU A 110 15.71 -28.20 9.31
N LEU A 111 14.58 -28.59 8.74
CA LEU A 111 14.38 -29.92 8.14
C LEU A 111 14.63 -29.91 6.63
N GLN A 112 14.41 -28.77 5.98
CA GLN A 112 14.53 -28.63 4.53
C GLN A 112 14.88 -27.19 4.17
N GLU A 113 15.78 -27.02 3.20
CA GLU A 113 16.18 -25.70 2.68
C GLU A 113 15.66 -25.39 1.28
N SER A 114 15.71 -26.37 0.37
CA SER A 114 15.30 -26.24 -1.03
C SER A 114 14.08 -27.13 -1.31
N PRO A 115 13.07 -26.69 -2.08
CA PRO A 115 12.96 -25.40 -2.79
C PRO A 115 12.50 -24.22 -1.90
N TYR A 116 12.14 -24.48 -0.65
CA TYR A 116 11.80 -23.51 0.38
C TYR A 116 12.06 -24.09 1.78
N LEU A 117 12.11 -23.22 2.79
CA LEU A 117 12.45 -23.58 4.16
C LEU A 117 11.31 -24.31 4.88
N VAL A 118 11.63 -25.40 5.57
CA VAL A 118 10.71 -26.10 6.49
C VAL A 118 11.48 -26.41 7.77
N ALA A 119 10.91 -26.08 8.93
CA ALA A 119 11.52 -26.36 10.23
C ALA A 119 10.61 -27.14 11.17
N SER A 120 11.24 -27.84 12.12
CA SER A 120 10.60 -28.34 13.33
C SER A 120 10.43 -27.18 14.30
N VAL A 121 9.23 -27.04 14.86
CA VAL A 121 8.85 -25.91 15.71
C VAL A 121 8.14 -26.37 16.97
N THR A 122 8.35 -25.64 18.05
CA THR A 122 7.67 -25.85 19.33
C THR A 122 6.90 -24.58 19.71
N GLN A 123 5.60 -24.74 19.99
CA GLN A 123 4.72 -23.64 20.40
C GLN A 123 5.14 -23.11 21.76
N LEU A 124 5.28 -21.78 21.88
CA LEU A 124 5.67 -21.12 23.12
C LEU A 124 4.48 -20.56 23.89
N ASP A 125 3.46 -20.05 23.20
CA ASP A 125 2.26 -19.54 23.86
C ASP A 125 1.32 -20.70 24.24
N LYS A 126 1.34 -21.10 25.53
CA LYS A 126 0.36 -22.00 26.13
C LYS A 126 -0.88 -21.21 26.57
N LEU A 127 -1.81 -21.00 25.65
CA LEU A 127 -3.05 -20.27 25.93
C LEU A 127 -4.14 -21.23 26.43
N SER A 128 -4.14 -21.59 27.72
CA SER A 128 -5.37 -21.73 28.55
C SER A 128 -5.21 -22.55 29.84
N GLU A 129 -4.47 -23.66 29.86
CA GLU A 129 -4.55 -24.59 31.02
C GLU A 129 -3.67 -24.18 32.21
N ASP A 130 -2.52 -23.56 31.97
CA ASP A 130 -1.63 -23.07 33.03
C ASP A 130 -2.04 -21.66 33.54
N PHE A 131 -2.95 -20.95 32.84
CA PHE A 131 -3.28 -19.56 33.18
C PHE A 131 -4.08 -19.44 34.47
N ASP A 132 -4.99 -20.39 34.74
CA ASP A 132 -5.77 -20.45 36.00
C ASP A 132 -4.90 -20.85 37.22
N GLU A 133 -3.72 -21.44 36.99
CA GLU A 133 -2.74 -21.75 38.04
C GLU A 133 -1.69 -20.64 38.22
N PHE A 134 -1.29 -19.97 37.13
CA PHE A 134 -0.30 -18.89 37.14
C PHE A 134 -0.87 -17.56 37.68
N THR A 135 -2.11 -17.21 37.32
CA THR A 135 -2.81 -16.02 37.90
C THR A 135 -3.03 -16.15 39.41
N LYS A 136 -3.18 -17.35 39.95
CA LYS A 136 -3.32 -17.58 41.40
C LYS A 136 -2.05 -17.27 42.21
N LYS A 137 -0.87 -17.25 41.58
CA LYS A 137 0.41 -16.99 42.27
C LYS A 137 0.92 -15.56 42.13
N HIS A 138 0.60 -14.85 41.06
CA HIS A 138 1.15 -13.50 40.74
C HIS A 138 0.07 -12.47 40.33
N GLY A 139 -1.22 -12.76 40.57
CA GLY A 139 -2.36 -12.00 40.01
C GLY A 139 -2.33 -10.50 40.25
N GLY A 140 -1.97 -10.03 41.44
CA GLY A 140 -2.05 -8.60 41.78
C GLY A 140 -1.24 -7.67 40.87
N ASP A 141 0.04 -7.98 40.62
CA ASP A 141 0.92 -7.08 39.85
C ASP A 141 0.69 -7.17 38.35
N LEU A 142 0.35 -8.36 37.84
CA LEU A 142 0.05 -8.56 36.43
C LEU A 142 -1.28 -7.89 36.07
N ASP A 143 -2.30 -8.01 36.92
CA ASP A 143 -3.61 -7.43 36.70
C ASP A 143 -3.52 -5.90 36.73
N ASN A 144 -2.80 -5.32 37.70
CA ASN A 144 -2.53 -3.89 37.75
C ASN A 144 -1.81 -3.38 36.49
N LEU A 145 -0.83 -4.13 35.99
CA LEU A 145 -0.09 -3.76 34.78
C LEU A 145 -0.97 -3.88 33.53
N ALA A 146 -1.81 -4.90 33.45
CA ALA A 146 -2.77 -5.10 32.36
C ALA A 146 -3.84 -4.00 32.34
N ASP A 147 -4.35 -3.61 33.50
CA ASP A 147 -5.33 -2.53 33.65
C ASP A 147 -4.73 -1.17 33.26
N ASN A 148 -3.53 -0.85 33.75
CA ASN A 148 -2.82 0.35 33.33
C ASN A 148 -2.58 0.34 31.81
N PHE A 149 -2.13 -0.78 31.25
CA PHE A 149 -1.93 -0.91 29.81
C PHE A 149 -3.23 -0.69 29.02
N ARG A 150 -4.34 -1.25 29.50
CA ARG A 150 -5.67 -1.07 28.90
C ARG A 150 -6.12 0.39 28.95
N GLU A 151 -5.88 1.08 30.06
CA GLU A 151 -6.15 2.50 30.20
C GLU A 151 -5.34 3.34 29.20
N GLN A 152 -4.04 3.08 29.08
CA GLN A 152 -3.20 3.78 28.09
C GLN A 152 -3.61 3.47 26.65
N ALA A 153 -3.97 2.22 26.34
CA ALA A 153 -4.43 1.83 25.02
C ALA A 153 -5.76 2.52 24.68
N GLY A 154 -6.67 2.65 25.65
CA GLY A 154 -7.90 3.43 25.53
C GLY A 154 -7.61 4.91 25.24
N LYS A 155 -6.72 5.54 26.02
CA LYS A 155 -6.27 6.92 25.79
C LYS A 155 -5.71 7.12 24.39
N LEU A 156 -4.89 6.21 23.89
CA LEU A 156 -4.34 6.28 22.53
C LEU A 156 -5.48 6.32 21.49
N VAL A 157 -6.47 5.44 21.63
CA VAL A 157 -7.58 5.37 20.67
C VAL A 157 -8.51 6.58 20.79
N ASP A 158 -8.71 7.13 21.98
CA ASP A 158 -9.51 8.34 22.20
C ASP A 158 -8.83 9.60 21.64
N MET A 159 -7.50 9.62 21.55
CA MET A 159 -6.75 10.68 20.86
C MET A 159 -6.88 10.61 19.33
N LEU A 160 -7.33 9.48 18.79
CA LEU A 160 -7.64 9.32 17.37
C LEU A 160 -9.08 9.77 17.10
N ASP A 161 -9.35 10.20 15.87
CA ASP A 161 -10.68 10.66 15.50
C ASP A 161 -11.67 9.49 15.43
N ILE A 162 -12.51 9.37 16.46
CA ILE A 162 -13.52 8.30 16.61
C ILE A 162 -14.59 8.36 15.51
N SER A 163 -14.74 9.50 14.81
CA SER A 163 -15.67 9.61 13.66
C SER A 163 -15.26 8.72 12.49
N ILE A 164 -14.01 8.24 12.46
CA ILE A 164 -13.52 7.26 11.50
C ILE A 164 -14.04 5.87 11.90
N PRO A 165 -14.87 5.20 11.07
CA PRO A 165 -15.48 3.91 11.43
C PRO A 165 -14.48 2.80 11.81
N VAL A 166 -13.27 2.86 11.25
CA VAL A 166 -12.18 1.93 11.55
C VAL A 166 -11.69 2.10 12.99
N VAL A 167 -11.61 3.33 13.50
CA VAL A 167 -11.15 3.63 14.87
C VAL A 167 -12.18 3.17 15.88
N ALA A 168 -13.48 3.39 15.62
CA ALA A 168 -14.57 2.88 16.47
C ALA A 168 -14.56 1.34 16.57
N LYS A 169 -14.30 0.65 15.45
CA LYS A 169 -14.13 -0.82 15.45
C LYS A 169 -12.92 -1.25 16.28
N LEU A 170 -11.81 -0.52 16.17
CA LEU A 170 -10.58 -0.78 16.92
C LEU A 170 -10.81 -0.62 18.44
N LYS A 171 -11.49 0.45 18.86
CA LYS A 171 -11.89 0.67 20.25
C LYS A 171 -12.68 -0.50 20.82
N LYS A 172 -13.75 -0.89 20.12
CA LYS A 172 -14.60 -2.02 20.52
C LYS A 172 -13.83 -3.35 20.54
N MET A 173 -12.88 -3.54 19.64
CA MET A 173 -12.01 -4.72 19.63
C MET A 173 -11.11 -4.75 20.87
N LEU A 174 -10.47 -3.63 21.24
CA LEU A 174 -9.60 -3.54 22.42
C LEU A 174 -10.37 -3.72 23.73
N GLU A 175 -11.59 -3.17 23.83
CA GLU A 175 -12.45 -3.33 25.01
C GLU A 175 -12.80 -4.80 25.30
N ASN A 176 -13.01 -5.61 24.26
CA ASN A 176 -13.41 -7.02 24.38
C ASN A 176 -12.23 -8.00 24.31
N LEU A 177 -11.00 -7.52 24.12
CA LEU A 177 -9.84 -8.37 23.98
C LEU A 177 -9.34 -8.89 25.34
N PRO A 178 -8.99 -10.19 25.47
CA PRO A 178 -8.30 -10.69 26.65
C PRO A 178 -6.99 -9.93 26.91
N SER A 179 -6.67 -9.67 28.19
CA SER A 179 -5.49 -8.90 28.60
C SER A 179 -4.19 -9.47 28.02
N GLN A 180 -4.07 -10.79 27.95
CA GLN A 180 -2.90 -11.50 27.42
C GLN A 180 -2.51 -11.13 25.97
N HIS A 181 -3.46 -10.64 25.17
CA HIS A 181 -3.22 -10.28 23.76
C HIS A 181 -2.99 -8.77 23.57
N LEU A 182 -3.27 -7.94 24.58
CA LEU A 182 -3.12 -6.48 24.47
C LEU A 182 -1.69 -6.05 24.11
N PRO A 183 -0.62 -6.57 24.75
CA PRO A 183 0.75 -6.14 24.43
C PRO A 183 1.10 -6.33 22.95
N ASP A 184 0.72 -7.48 22.40
CA ASP A 184 1.05 -7.88 21.04
C ASP A 184 0.29 -7.06 19.99
N ILE A 185 -1.01 -6.88 20.20
CA ILE A 185 -1.85 -6.10 19.28
C ILE A 185 -1.45 -4.62 19.31
N CYS A 186 -1.25 -4.04 20.50
CA CYS A 186 -0.86 -2.64 20.62
C CYS A 186 0.56 -2.38 20.08
N ALA A 187 1.52 -3.26 20.37
CA ALA A 187 2.89 -3.14 19.80
C ALA A 187 2.90 -3.28 18.27
N ALA A 188 1.96 -4.03 17.68
CA ALA A 188 1.82 -4.11 16.23
C ALA A 188 1.23 -2.83 15.61
N ILE A 189 0.36 -2.11 16.32
CA ILE A 189 -0.28 -0.86 15.86
C ILE A 189 0.66 0.33 16.00
N VAL A 190 1.46 0.36 17.06
CA VAL A 190 2.35 1.48 17.39
C VAL A 190 3.59 1.51 16.50
N LYS A 191 4.11 2.71 16.23
CA LYS A 191 5.39 2.89 15.53
C LYS A 191 6.55 2.51 16.48
N ALA A 192 7.21 1.40 16.16
CA ALA A 192 8.37 0.88 16.88
C ALA A 192 9.44 0.42 15.89
N SER A 193 10.71 0.45 16.34
CA SER A 193 11.83 -0.05 15.55
C SER A 193 11.78 -1.58 15.41
N TYR A 194 12.51 -2.13 14.45
CA TYR A 194 12.62 -3.58 14.27
C TYR A 194 13.10 -4.27 15.56
N ALA A 195 14.19 -3.77 16.15
CA ALA A 195 14.77 -4.31 17.39
C ALA A 195 13.79 -4.28 18.57
N GLU A 196 13.00 -3.20 18.71
CA GLU A 196 11.97 -3.11 19.75
C GLU A 196 10.87 -4.16 19.57
N LYS A 197 10.44 -4.40 18.32
CA LYS A 197 9.43 -5.43 18.03
C LYS A 197 9.95 -6.84 18.24
N ILE A 198 11.23 -7.08 17.96
CA ILE A 198 11.90 -8.36 18.28
C ILE A 198 11.88 -8.59 19.79
N GLN A 199 12.20 -7.58 20.62
CA GLN A 199 12.13 -7.73 22.07
C GLN A 199 10.73 -8.10 22.58
N VAL A 200 9.66 -7.60 21.94
CA VAL A 200 8.28 -7.98 22.27
C VAL A 200 7.96 -9.40 21.79
N LEU A 201 8.52 -9.82 20.65
CA LEU A 201 8.38 -11.20 20.16
C LEU A 201 9.09 -12.19 21.09
N ASP A 202 10.29 -11.86 21.56
CA ASP A 202 11.11 -12.67 22.47
C ASP A 202 10.55 -12.81 23.88
N ALA A 203 9.76 -11.83 24.32
CA ALA A 203 9.11 -11.84 25.62
C ALA A 203 7.98 -12.89 25.67
N VAL A 204 8.37 -14.14 25.97
CA VAL A 204 7.44 -15.26 26.16
C VAL A 204 6.59 -15.03 27.42
N ASP A 205 7.22 -14.58 28.51
CA ASP A 205 6.52 -14.24 29.74
C ASP A 205 5.62 -13.01 29.57
N LEU A 206 4.41 -13.08 30.10
CA LEU A 206 3.41 -12.04 29.90
C LEU A 206 3.78 -10.75 30.66
N ASN A 207 4.37 -10.84 31.84
CA ASN A 207 4.76 -9.67 32.63
C ASN A 207 5.88 -8.89 31.91
N GLU A 208 6.90 -9.59 31.43
CA GLU A 208 7.95 -9.00 30.61
C GLU A 208 7.40 -8.38 29.33
N ARG A 209 6.44 -9.05 28.69
CA ARG A 209 5.80 -8.55 27.45
C ARG A 209 5.09 -7.23 27.67
N PHE A 210 4.33 -7.09 28.76
CA PHE A 210 3.73 -5.81 29.13
C PHE A 210 4.78 -4.74 29.42
N LYS A 211 5.84 -5.07 30.17
CA LYS A 211 6.94 -4.14 30.48
C LYS A 211 7.68 -3.64 29.23
N LYS A 212 7.80 -4.48 28.20
CA LYS A 212 8.41 -4.12 26.90
C LYS A 212 7.47 -3.33 26.00
N ALA A 213 6.18 -3.67 25.97
CA ALA A 213 5.20 -3.02 25.10
C ALA A 213 4.72 -1.65 25.63
N LEU A 214 4.63 -1.48 26.96
CA LEU A 214 4.08 -0.27 27.58
C LEU A 214 4.88 1.00 27.22
N PRO A 215 6.23 1.02 27.25
CA PRO A 215 7.00 2.19 26.84
C PRO A 215 6.77 2.59 25.37
N LEU A 216 6.58 1.61 24.47
CA LEU A 216 6.28 1.87 23.06
C LEU A 216 4.96 2.61 22.94
N LEU A 217 3.94 2.12 23.65
CA LEU A 217 2.61 2.73 23.70
C LEU A 217 2.66 4.16 24.27
N MET A 218 3.34 4.36 25.40
CA MET A 218 3.48 5.68 26.04
C MET A 218 4.18 6.69 25.12
N ARG A 219 5.26 6.28 24.44
CA ARG A 219 5.98 7.13 23.47
C ARG A 219 5.07 7.60 22.33
N GLN A 220 4.17 6.73 21.87
CA GLN A 220 3.20 7.08 20.82
C GLN A 220 2.16 8.09 21.32
N ILE A 221 1.66 7.92 22.55
CA ILE A 221 0.72 8.84 23.19
C ILE A 221 1.35 10.22 23.37
N GLU A 222 2.59 10.28 23.84
CA GLU A 222 3.34 11.52 23.98
C GLU A 222 3.52 12.24 22.63
N GLY A 223 3.94 11.51 21.60
CA GLY A 223 4.09 12.05 20.25
C GLY A 223 2.78 12.65 19.70
N LEU A 224 1.64 11.97 19.87
CA LEU A 224 0.34 12.49 19.47
C LEU A 224 -0.09 13.71 20.29
N THR A 225 0.20 13.71 21.59
CA THR A 225 -0.09 14.84 22.49
C THR A 225 0.67 16.10 22.06
N LEU A 226 1.95 15.96 21.70
CA LEU A 226 2.77 17.07 21.18
C LEU A 226 2.20 17.61 19.86
N LEU A 227 1.76 16.74 18.95
CA LEU A 227 1.13 17.14 17.69
C LEU A 227 -0.20 17.88 17.91
N GLN A 228 -1.01 17.44 18.87
CA GLN A 228 -2.26 18.14 19.22
C GLN A 228 -2.00 19.51 19.85
N LYS A 229 -1.02 19.62 20.76
CA LYS A 229 -0.59 20.90 21.34
C LYS A 229 -0.10 21.87 20.26
N ALA A 230 0.77 21.41 19.35
CA ALA A 230 1.24 22.22 18.24
C ALA A 230 0.11 22.71 17.31
N ARG A 231 -0.92 21.87 17.07
CA ARG A 231 -2.13 22.29 16.35
C ARG A 231 -2.92 23.35 17.12
N LYS A 232 -3.10 23.16 18.43
CA LYS A 232 -3.86 24.07 19.29
C LYS A 232 -3.17 25.43 19.45
N ASP A 233 -1.84 25.46 19.56
CA ASP A 233 -1.07 26.70 19.66
C ASP A 233 -1.10 27.49 18.34
N ARG A 234 -1.05 26.81 17.19
CA ARG A 234 -1.25 27.46 15.88
C ARG A 234 -2.64 28.09 15.72
N VAL A 235 -3.69 27.44 16.25
CA VAL A 235 -5.06 27.96 16.23
C VAL A 235 -5.30 29.02 17.31
N GLY A 236 -4.60 28.94 18.45
CA GLY A 236 -4.69 29.89 19.55
C GLY A 236 -4.15 31.29 19.19
N VAL A 237 -3.12 31.36 18.34
CA VAL A 237 -2.57 32.64 17.84
C VAL A 237 -3.58 33.37 16.95
N GLU A 238 -4.43 32.67 16.18
CA GLU A 238 -5.48 33.31 15.37
C GLU A 238 -6.65 33.88 16.21
N ILE A 239 -6.95 33.29 17.37
CA ILE A 239 -8.12 33.68 18.17
C ILE A 239 -7.80 34.80 19.16
N VAL A 240 -6.56 34.88 19.67
CA VAL A 240 -6.15 35.95 20.61
C VAL A 240 -6.03 37.31 19.91
N ALA A 241 -5.83 37.36 18.59
CA ALA A 241 -5.78 38.60 17.83
C ALA A 241 -7.15 39.30 17.64
N ARG A 242 -8.28 38.68 18.04
CA ARG A 242 -9.63 39.21 17.78
C ARG A 242 -10.39 39.77 19.00
N LYS A 243 -9.77 39.82 20.18
CA LYS A 243 -10.47 40.24 21.42
C LYS A 243 -9.68 41.27 22.23
N LYS A 244 -9.58 42.49 21.71
CA LYS A 244 -9.49 43.74 22.51
C LYS A 244 -9.85 44.90 21.60
N GLY A 245 -11.03 45.47 21.82
CA GLY A 245 -11.49 46.68 21.15
C GLY A 245 -10.98 47.92 21.86
N ASP A 246 -10.64 48.95 21.07
CA ASP A 246 -10.80 50.36 21.45
C ASP A 246 -11.09 51.18 20.15
N PRO A 247 -11.96 52.22 20.19
CA PRO A 247 -12.66 52.70 19.00
C PRO A 247 -12.25 54.12 18.57
N PHE A 248 -11.15 54.31 17.83
CA PHE A 248 -10.92 55.59 17.13
C PHE A 248 -10.00 55.43 15.91
N GLY A 249 -10.47 55.86 14.74
CA GLY A 249 -9.61 56.34 13.65
C GLY A 249 -9.41 55.43 12.41
N ARG A 250 -10.32 55.56 11.45
CA ARG A 250 -10.20 55.39 9.97
C ARG A 250 -9.60 54.10 9.35
N PRO A 251 -10.29 53.52 8.32
CA PRO A 251 -9.80 52.38 7.56
C PRO A 251 -8.90 52.83 6.40
N GLY A 252 -7.66 52.36 6.39
CA GLY A 252 -6.77 52.55 5.26
C GLY A 252 -5.33 52.32 5.68
N ASN A 253 -4.63 51.44 4.98
CA ASN A 253 -3.18 51.22 5.05
C ASN A 253 -2.72 50.14 6.06
N MET A 254 -3.22 48.91 5.90
CA MET A 254 -2.52 47.71 6.42
C MET A 254 -2.57 46.56 5.39
N LYS A 255 -2.25 46.87 4.13
CA LYS A 255 -2.01 45.89 3.05
C LYS A 255 -0.60 45.98 2.45
N ARG A 256 0.33 46.69 3.10
CA ARG A 256 1.70 46.92 2.55
C ARG A 256 2.86 46.52 3.46
N ALA A 257 2.61 45.88 4.60
CA ALA A 257 3.67 45.44 5.52
C ALA A 257 3.84 43.91 5.63
N LEU A 258 3.04 43.11 4.91
CA LEU A 258 3.16 41.64 4.89
C LEU A 258 3.88 41.09 3.64
N ASN A 259 4.27 41.94 2.69
CA ASN A 259 5.00 41.54 1.47
C ASN A 259 6.51 41.82 1.55
N LYS A 260 7.12 41.81 2.75
CA LYS A 260 8.55 42.15 2.88
C LYS A 260 9.38 41.20 3.74
N ILE A 261 8.80 40.07 4.18
CA ILE A 261 9.51 38.96 4.87
C ILE A 261 9.15 37.62 4.18
N SER A 262 8.81 37.68 2.89
CA SER A 262 8.59 36.52 2.01
C SER A 262 9.33 36.70 0.69
N THR A 263 10.47 37.39 0.73
CA THR A 263 11.27 37.74 -0.46
C THR A 263 12.73 37.38 -0.24
N ASP A 264 12.99 36.22 0.38
CA ASP A 264 14.35 35.64 0.46
C ASP A 264 14.36 34.10 0.29
N PHE A 265 13.25 33.49 -0.13
CA PHE A 265 13.17 32.04 -0.42
C PHE A 265 12.20 31.66 -1.56
N ASP A 266 11.81 32.61 -2.44
CA ASP A 266 10.73 32.42 -3.44
C ASP A 266 11.17 32.68 -4.89
N ASP A 267 12.46 32.49 -5.23
CA ASP A 267 12.90 32.61 -6.63
C ASP A 267 12.67 31.32 -7.47
N ASP A 268 12.17 30.23 -6.88
CA ASP A 268 11.87 28.97 -7.60
C ASP A 268 10.35 28.73 -7.83
N ASP A 269 9.44 29.41 -7.12
CA ASP A 269 7.99 29.09 -7.13
C ASP A 269 7.18 29.83 -8.25
N ASP A 270 7.70 30.91 -8.83
CA ASP A 270 6.99 31.68 -9.86
C ASP A 270 6.90 30.94 -11.21
N ALA A 271 7.91 30.14 -11.57
CA ALA A 271 7.91 29.36 -12.81
C ALA A 271 6.87 28.21 -12.79
N ASP A 272 6.67 27.61 -11.63
CA ASP A 272 5.80 26.45 -11.44
C ASP A 272 4.31 26.81 -11.44
N SER A 273 3.98 28.00 -10.92
CA SER A 273 2.61 28.53 -10.98
C SER A 273 2.19 28.80 -12.43
N ASP A 274 3.11 29.29 -13.26
CA ASP A 274 2.86 29.58 -14.68
C ASP A 274 2.63 28.31 -15.50
N GLU A 275 3.43 27.24 -15.30
CA GLU A 275 3.23 25.97 -16.01
C GLU A 275 1.85 25.34 -15.77
N ILE A 276 1.37 25.38 -14.52
CA ILE A 276 0.07 24.79 -14.19
C ILE A 276 -1.07 25.63 -14.78
N ASN A 277 -0.90 26.95 -14.83
CA ASN A 277 -1.88 27.84 -15.45
C ASN A 277 -1.94 27.64 -16.97
N ASP A 278 -0.81 27.39 -17.63
CA ASP A 278 -0.75 27.03 -19.05
C ASP A 278 -1.47 25.72 -19.36
N LEU A 279 -1.29 24.68 -18.52
CA LEU A 279 -2.03 23.44 -18.63
C LEU A 279 -3.54 23.67 -18.47
N GLU A 280 -3.95 24.55 -17.57
CA GLU A 280 -5.37 24.89 -17.38
C GLU A 280 -5.97 25.59 -18.61
N GLN A 281 -5.19 26.42 -19.31
CA GLN A 281 -5.61 27.04 -20.57
C GLN A 281 -5.72 26.01 -21.70
N LYS A 282 -4.74 25.10 -21.83
CA LYS A 282 -4.77 24.00 -22.82
C LYS A 282 -5.98 23.08 -22.63
N ILE A 283 -6.38 22.79 -21.39
CA ILE A 283 -7.57 21.98 -21.12
C ILE A 283 -8.85 22.69 -21.60
N LYS A 284 -8.94 24.01 -21.39
CA LYS A 284 -10.10 24.81 -21.82
C LYS A 284 -10.18 24.90 -23.34
N SER A 285 -9.05 24.95 -24.05
CA SER A 285 -9.02 25.00 -25.51
C SER A 285 -9.20 23.63 -26.19
N ALA A 286 -9.04 22.52 -25.46
CA ALA A 286 -9.15 21.16 -26.01
C ALA A 286 -10.59 20.69 -26.33
N HIS A 287 -11.63 21.46 -25.99
CA HIS A 287 -13.05 21.16 -26.30
C HIS A 287 -13.49 19.73 -25.90
N MET A 288 -13.12 19.32 -24.68
CA MET A 288 -13.39 17.97 -24.19
C MET A 288 -14.88 17.74 -23.86
N PRO A 289 -15.40 16.51 -23.98
CA PRO A 289 -16.71 16.14 -23.46
C PRO A 289 -16.82 16.35 -21.95
N GLU A 290 -18.02 16.67 -21.46
CA GLU A 290 -18.25 17.06 -20.05
C GLU A 290 -17.70 16.05 -19.02
N HIS A 291 -17.84 14.75 -19.29
CA HIS A 291 -17.31 13.69 -18.43
C HIS A 291 -15.78 13.71 -18.34
N ALA A 292 -15.09 13.90 -19.48
CA ALA A 292 -13.63 13.97 -19.52
C ALA A 292 -13.11 15.24 -18.85
N LEU A 293 -13.76 16.38 -19.11
CA LEU A 293 -13.41 17.67 -18.50
C LEU A 293 -13.52 17.62 -16.97
N LYS A 294 -14.59 17.03 -16.41
CA LYS A 294 -14.75 16.85 -14.97
C LYS A 294 -13.61 16.01 -14.35
N ALA A 295 -13.18 14.95 -15.03
CA ALA A 295 -12.09 14.10 -14.56
C ALA A 295 -10.74 14.85 -14.56
N VAL A 296 -10.40 15.52 -15.66
CA VAL A 296 -9.14 16.27 -15.79
C VAL A 296 -9.11 17.47 -14.82
N MET A 297 -10.23 18.16 -14.62
CA MET A 297 -10.33 19.27 -13.65
C MET A 297 -10.16 18.82 -12.19
N LYS A 298 -10.47 17.55 -11.88
CA LYS A 298 -10.20 16.98 -10.55
C LYS A 298 -8.71 16.71 -10.37
N GLU A 299 -8.07 16.17 -11.41
CA GLU A 299 -6.64 15.86 -11.40
C GLU A 299 -5.77 17.13 -11.37
N ILE A 300 -6.12 18.19 -12.10
CA ILE A 300 -5.35 19.45 -12.04
C ILE A 300 -5.46 20.13 -10.67
N LYS A 301 -6.62 20.04 -9.99
CA LYS A 301 -6.78 20.50 -8.59
C LYS A 301 -5.95 19.67 -7.61
N ARG A 302 -5.75 18.37 -7.91
CA ARG A 302 -4.88 17.49 -7.13
C ARG A 302 -3.41 17.84 -7.36
N LEU A 303 -3.02 18.09 -8.61
CA LEU A 303 -1.68 18.53 -9.00
C LEU A 303 -1.30 19.85 -8.29
N LYS A 304 -2.16 20.87 -8.29
CA LYS A 304 -1.95 22.17 -7.60
C LYS A 304 -1.68 22.05 -6.09
N LYS A 305 -2.08 20.96 -5.44
CA LYS A 305 -1.93 20.77 -3.98
C LYS A 305 -0.81 19.79 -3.62
N MET A 306 -0.24 19.11 -4.60
CA MET A 306 0.72 18.03 -4.39
C MET A 306 2.14 18.58 -4.51
N PRO A 307 3.03 18.32 -3.54
CA PRO A 307 4.45 18.66 -3.68
C PRO A 307 5.10 17.91 -4.83
N GLN A 308 5.97 18.58 -5.60
CA GLN A 308 6.63 18.00 -6.77
C GLN A 308 7.53 16.79 -6.46
N GLN A 309 8.04 16.70 -5.24
CA GLN A 309 8.89 15.60 -4.75
C GLN A 309 8.13 14.26 -4.67
N MET A 310 6.80 14.27 -4.79
CA MET A 310 5.99 13.05 -4.78
C MET A 310 6.13 12.31 -6.12
N PRO A 311 6.36 10.98 -6.11
CA PRO A 311 6.48 10.19 -7.34
C PRO A 311 5.21 10.19 -8.20
N GLU A 312 4.05 10.49 -7.62
CA GLU A 312 2.79 10.62 -8.37
C GLU A 312 2.66 11.94 -9.13
N HIS A 313 3.43 12.98 -8.79
CA HIS A 313 3.29 14.31 -9.39
C HIS A 313 3.57 14.26 -10.90
N ALA A 314 4.69 13.66 -11.30
CA ALA A 314 5.05 13.47 -12.71
C ALA A 314 4.00 12.64 -13.47
N MET A 315 3.41 11.63 -12.82
CA MET A 315 2.40 10.77 -13.44
C MET A 315 1.10 11.53 -13.74
N ILE A 316 0.64 12.35 -12.79
CA ILE A 316 -0.56 13.17 -12.93
C ILE A 316 -0.35 14.27 -13.97
N ARG A 317 0.82 14.92 -13.97
CA ARG A 317 1.19 15.93 -14.97
C ARG A 317 1.12 15.35 -16.38
N ASN A 318 1.79 14.22 -16.62
CA ASN A 318 1.79 13.56 -17.93
C ASN A 318 0.39 13.12 -18.36
N TYR A 319 -0.46 12.69 -17.42
CA TYR A 319 -1.84 12.36 -17.73
C TYR A 319 -2.66 13.59 -18.15
N VAL A 320 -2.54 14.70 -17.41
CA VAL A 320 -3.25 15.95 -17.71
C VAL A 320 -2.80 16.53 -19.06
N GLU A 321 -1.50 16.49 -19.32
CA GLU A 321 -0.91 16.92 -20.59
C GLU A 321 -1.44 16.07 -21.75
N LEU A 322 -1.39 14.74 -21.65
CA LEU A 322 -1.94 13.82 -22.65
C LEU A 322 -3.43 14.12 -22.94
N MET A 323 -4.22 14.33 -21.88
CA MET A 323 -5.65 14.63 -22.04
C MET A 323 -5.89 15.97 -22.76
N SER A 324 -4.98 16.93 -22.62
CA SER A 324 -5.05 18.22 -23.31
C SER A 324 -4.63 18.16 -24.78
N GLU A 325 -3.72 17.25 -25.13
CA GLU A 325 -3.22 17.06 -26.51
C GLU A 325 -4.14 16.20 -27.39
N LEU A 326 -5.02 15.41 -26.77
CA LEU A 326 -5.93 14.54 -27.52
C LEU A 326 -6.90 15.35 -28.41
N PRO A 327 -7.10 14.94 -29.68
CA PRO A 327 -7.98 15.64 -30.61
C PRO A 327 -9.46 15.32 -30.37
N TRP A 328 -10.04 15.82 -29.26
CA TRP A 328 -11.42 15.50 -28.83
C TRP A 328 -12.51 15.84 -29.86
N SER A 329 -12.31 16.89 -30.65
CA SER A 329 -13.31 17.39 -31.62
C SER A 329 -12.97 17.08 -33.08
N LYS A 330 -11.79 16.47 -33.36
CA LYS A 330 -11.38 16.15 -34.74
C LYS A 330 -11.48 14.64 -34.95
N SER A 331 -12.24 14.24 -35.97
CA SER A 331 -12.32 12.84 -36.38
C SER A 331 -12.13 12.73 -37.90
N SER A 332 -11.31 11.77 -38.33
CA SER A 332 -11.20 11.39 -39.74
C SER A 332 -12.35 10.46 -40.13
N LYS A 333 -12.75 10.50 -41.41
CA LYS A 333 -13.71 9.53 -41.95
C LYS A 333 -13.04 8.17 -42.02
N ASP A 334 -13.71 7.17 -41.45
CA ASP A 334 -13.23 5.79 -41.40
C ASP A 334 -13.67 5.05 -42.68
N ILE A 335 -12.73 4.41 -43.37
CA ILE A 335 -12.99 3.54 -44.52
C ILE A 335 -12.69 2.11 -44.07
N LEU A 336 -13.71 1.27 -44.01
CA LEU A 336 -13.59 -0.13 -43.57
C LEU A 336 -13.83 -1.07 -44.74
N ASP A 337 -12.75 -1.40 -45.46
CA ASP A 337 -12.70 -2.46 -46.45
C ASP A 337 -11.71 -3.55 -46.00
N ILE A 338 -12.23 -4.75 -45.73
CA ILE A 338 -11.46 -5.88 -45.20
C ILE A 338 -10.56 -6.48 -46.28
N GLU A 339 -10.98 -6.48 -47.55
CA GLU A 339 -10.17 -7.02 -48.63
C GLU A 339 -8.97 -6.12 -48.92
N GLN A 340 -9.22 -4.80 -48.96
CA GLN A 340 -8.17 -3.80 -49.07
C GLN A 340 -7.20 -3.89 -47.88
N ALA A 341 -7.73 -3.98 -46.66
CA ALA A 341 -6.93 -4.12 -45.45
C ALA A 341 -5.99 -5.31 -45.46
N ARG A 342 -6.44 -6.45 -46.02
CA ARG A 342 -5.58 -7.62 -46.14
C ARG A 342 -4.41 -7.38 -47.09
N ARG A 343 -4.67 -6.77 -48.25
CA ARG A 343 -3.64 -6.46 -49.25
C ARG A 343 -2.61 -5.49 -48.69
N ASP A 344 -3.07 -4.41 -48.06
CA ASP A 344 -2.21 -3.38 -47.49
C ASP A 344 -1.31 -3.97 -46.37
N LEU A 345 -1.87 -4.77 -45.46
CA LEU A 345 -1.11 -5.44 -44.41
C LEU A 345 -0.11 -6.46 -44.96
N ASP A 346 -0.45 -7.15 -46.05
CA ASP A 346 0.44 -8.12 -46.71
C ASP A 346 1.60 -7.45 -47.44
N VAL A 347 1.39 -6.25 -48.00
CA VAL A 347 2.43 -5.45 -48.65
C VAL A 347 3.36 -4.81 -47.62
N ASP A 348 2.82 -4.21 -46.56
CA ASP A 348 3.59 -3.45 -45.58
C ASP A 348 4.38 -4.34 -44.61
N HIS A 349 3.89 -5.56 -44.35
CA HIS A 349 4.47 -6.46 -43.35
C HIS A 349 4.64 -7.87 -43.88
N TYR A 350 5.87 -8.31 -44.10
CA TYR A 350 6.16 -9.69 -44.49
C TYR A 350 5.92 -10.67 -43.32
N GLY A 351 5.20 -11.76 -43.56
CA GLY A 351 4.88 -12.78 -42.55
C GLY A 351 3.80 -12.34 -41.55
N LEU A 352 3.99 -12.64 -40.25
CA LEU A 352 3.07 -12.22 -39.16
C LEU A 352 1.61 -12.68 -39.32
N GLU A 353 1.37 -13.85 -39.91
CA GLU A 353 0.03 -14.41 -40.19
C GLU A 353 -0.94 -14.34 -39.00
N LYS A 354 -0.46 -14.69 -37.79
CA LYS A 354 -1.27 -14.65 -36.56
C LYS A 354 -1.72 -13.24 -36.22
N LEU A 355 -0.87 -12.23 -36.43
CA LEU A 355 -1.16 -10.84 -36.14
C LEU A 355 -2.11 -10.27 -37.20
N LYS A 356 -1.81 -10.49 -38.49
CA LYS A 356 -2.66 -10.04 -39.60
C LYS A 356 -4.08 -10.60 -39.48
N LYS A 357 -4.19 -11.90 -39.21
CA LYS A 357 -5.49 -12.54 -38.96
C LYS A 357 -6.24 -11.86 -37.82
N ARG A 358 -5.56 -11.51 -36.72
CA ARG A 358 -6.18 -10.85 -35.56
C ARG A 358 -6.64 -9.42 -35.86
N VAL A 359 -5.89 -8.68 -36.66
CA VAL A 359 -6.26 -7.33 -37.13
C VAL A 359 -7.48 -7.39 -38.05
N LEU A 360 -7.51 -8.35 -38.98
CA LEU A 360 -8.66 -8.56 -39.87
C LEU A 360 -9.92 -9.00 -39.10
N GLU A 361 -9.79 -9.89 -38.12
CA GLU A 361 -10.89 -10.25 -37.20
C GLU A 361 -11.45 -9.02 -36.47
N TYR A 362 -10.56 -8.12 -36.04
CA TYR A 362 -10.98 -6.87 -35.41
C TYR A 362 -11.75 -5.96 -36.36
N PHE A 363 -11.30 -5.80 -37.61
CA PHE A 363 -12.02 -5.04 -38.63
C PHE A 363 -13.38 -5.65 -38.95
N ALA A 364 -13.47 -6.98 -39.04
CA ALA A 364 -14.74 -7.69 -39.24
C ALA A 364 -15.74 -7.43 -38.11
N ILE A 365 -15.28 -7.48 -36.85
CA ILE A 365 -16.13 -7.18 -35.68
C ILE A 365 -16.59 -5.72 -35.70
N ARG A 366 -15.71 -4.79 -36.10
CA ARG A 366 -16.01 -3.36 -36.18
C ARG A 366 -16.98 -3.02 -37.32
N GLN A 367 -16.89 -3.72 -38.45
CA GLN A 367 -17.85 -3.60 -39.54
C GLN A 367 -19.25 -4.08 -39.12
N LEU A 368 -19.33 -5.15 -38.31
CA LEU A 368 -20.60 -5.70 -37.81
C LEU A 368 -21.22 -4.89 -36.66
N LYS A 369 -20.40 -4.26 -35.81
CA LYS A 369 -20.85 -3.47 -34.66
C LYS A 369 -20.46 -2.01 -34.82
N ASN A 370 -21.42 -1.18 -35.23
CA ASN A 370 -21.25 0.27 -35.41
C ASN A 370 -21.14 1.06 -34.08
N SER A 371 -20.84 0.39 -32.95
CA SER A 371 -20.78 1.02 -31.63
C SER A 371 -19.35 1.25 -31.17
N LEU A 372 -19.12 2.41 -30.53
CA LEU A 372 -17.80 2.92 -30.10
C LEU A 372 -17.11 2.06 -29.00
N LYS A 373 -17.80 1.09 -28.40
CA LYS A 373 -17.22 0.17 -27.40
C LYS A 373 -16.55 -1.03 -28.07
N GLY A 374 -15.64 -0.75 -29.01
CA GLY A 374 -14.83 -1.76 -29.68
C GLY A 374 -13.78 -2.36 -28.74
N PRO A 375 -13.39 -3.63 -28.92
CA PRO A 375 -12.32 -4.25 -28.12
C PRO A 375 -10.97 -3.57 -28.40
N ILE A 376 -10.18 -3.30 -27.35
CA ILE A 376 -8.86 -2.67 -27.51
C ILE A 376 -7.87 -3.70 -28.10
N LEU A 377 -7.21 -3.34 -29.20
CA LEU A 377 -6.08 -4.10 -29.76
C LEU A 377 -4.79 -3.72 -29.02
N CYS A 378 -4.15 -4.71 -28.38
CA CYS A 378 -2.88 -4.53 -27.69
C CYS A 378 -1.78 -5.36 -28.36
N PHE A 379 -0.75 -4.70 -28.90
CA PHE A 379 0.42 -5.36 -29.49
C PHE A 379 1.54 -5.50 -28.47
N VAL A 380 1.94 -6.74 -28.16
CA VAL A 380 2.97 -7.06 -27.18
C VAL A 380 4.21 -7.64 -27.87
N GLY A 381 5.39 -7.16 -27.49
CA GLY A 381 6.67 -7.75 -27.95
C GLY A 381 7.90 -6.92 -27.52
N PRO A 382 9.13 -7.41 -27.79
CA PRO A 382 10.39 -6.69 -27.53
C PRO A 382 10.47 -5.30 -28.21
N PRO A 383 11.32 -4.37 -27.76
CA PRO A 383 11.56 -3.12 -28.50
C PRO A 383 12.10 -3.43 -29.92
N GLY A 384 11.77 -2.60 -30.90
CA GLY A 384 12.25 -2.74 -32.29
C GLY A 384 11.47 -3.69 -33.21
N VAL A 385 10.51 -4.47 -32.70
CA VAL A 385 9.74 -5.45 -33.50
C VAL A 385 8.63 -4.87 -34.39
N GLY A 386 8.70 -3.59 -34.75
CA GLY A 386 7.79 -2.98 -35.73
C GLY A 386 6.38 -2.63 -35.24
N LYS A 387 6.08 -2.65 -33.93
CA LYS A 387 4.75 -2.29 -33.38
C LYS A 387 4.19 -0.95 -33.90
N THR A 388 5.03 0.08 -33.94
CA THR A 388 4.66 1.41 -34.45
C THR A 388 4.40 1.39 -35.95
N SER A 389 5.15 0.57 -36.70
CA SER A 389 4.98 0.41 -38.15
C SER A 389 3.67 -0.30 -38.49
N ILE A 390 3.29 -1.32 -37.70
CA ILE A 390 1.97 -1.99 -37.79
C ILE A 390 0.84 -1.00 -37.48
N GLY A 391 0.97 -0.21 -36.42
CA GLY A 391 -0.02 0.81 -36.08
C GLY A 391 -0.22 1.85 -37.19
N ARG A 392 0.86 2.25 -37.88
CA ARG A 392 0.80 3.17 -39.02
C ARG A 392 0.11 2.54 -40.23
N SER A 393 0.44 1.30 -40.58
CA SER A 393 -0.19 0.56 -41.67
C SER A 393 -1.71 0.40 -41.43
N ILE A 394 -2.10 0.04 -40.19
CA ILE A 394 -3.51 -0.01 -39.77
C ILE A 394 -4.22 1.34 -39.94
N ALA A 395 -3.56 2.44 -39.55
CA ALA A 395 -4.14 3.78 -39.70
C ALA A 395 -4.33 4.14 -41.18
N GLN A 396 -3.32 3.87 -42.02
CA GLN A 396 -3.36 4.11 -43.46
C GLN A 396 -4.48 3.33 -44.14
N THR A 397 -4.61 2.04 -43.86
CA THR A 397 -5.69 1.18 -44.34
C THR A 397 -7.07 1.70 -43.95
N LEU A 398 -7.22 2.23 -42.73
CA LEU A 398 -8.49 2.81 -42.25
C LEU A 398 -8.77 4.22 -42.78
N GLY A 399 -7.84 4.82 -43.53
CA GLY A 399 -7.91 6.22 -43.95
C GLY A 399 -7.78 7.22 -42.79
N ARG A 400 -7.12 6.83 -41.70
CA ARG A 400 -6.96 7.65 -40.49
C ARG A 400 -5.52 8.13 -40.33
N GLU A 401 -5.36 9.30 -39.72
CA GLU A 401 -4.05 9.82 -39.37
C GLU A 401 -3.47 9.04 -38.17
N PHE A 402 -2.20 8.67 -38.28
CA PHE A 402 -1.47 8.03 -37.20
C PHE A 402 -0.89 9.09 -36.27
N HIS A 403 -1.46 9.24 -35.08
CA HIS A 403 -0.92 10.11 -34.02
C HIS A 403 -0.09 9.27 -33.04
N ARG A 404 1.05 9.79 -32.61
CA ARG A 404 1.90 9.21 -31.56
C ARG A 404 1.88 10.08 -30.32
#